data_AF-A0A3M1AP31-F1
#
_entry.id   AF-A0A3M1AP31-F1
#
_cell.length_a   1.000
_cell.length_b   1.000
_cell.length_c   1.000
_cell.angle_alpha   90.00
_cell.angle_beta   90.00
_cell.angle_gamma   90.00
#
_symmetry.space_group_name_H-M   'P 1'
#
loop_
_entity.id
_entity.type
_entity.pdbx_description
1 polymer ?
#
loop_
_entity_poly.entity_id
_entity_poly.type
_entity_poly.pdbx_seq_one_letter_code
_entity_poly.pdbx_strand_id
1 'polypeptide(L)' 'MRQCDFCSRPIGPTRHTREGYVVGHYKAMTGELERIEQSVEERTYAFFRLRDPHDLVICPQCMEDPEKRGRYLG' A
#
# COMPACT_ATOMS: atom_id res chain seq x y z
N MET A 1 -10.14 -15.57 1.16
CA MET A 1 -8.88 -15.51 0.39
C MET A 1 -8.78 -14.12 -0.19
N ARG A 2 -7.64 -13.41 0.00
CA ARG A 2 -7.50 -12.03 -0.46
C ARG A 2 -7.20 -12.00 -1.97
N GLN A 3 -7.57 -10.91 -2.65
CA GLN A 3 -7.42 -10.74 -4.08
C GLN A 3 -6.63 -9.46 -4.39
N CYS A 4 -6.07 -9.39 -5.58
CA CYS A 4 -5.46 -8.17 -6.13
C CYS A 4 -6.54 -7.14 -6.43
N ASP A 5 -6.36 -5.90 -5.98
CA ASP A 5 -7.34 -4.83 -6.20
C ASP A 5 -7.39 -4.32 -7.65
N PHE A 6 -6.38 -4.66 -8.46
CA PHE A 6 -6.31 -4.24 -9.87
C PHE A 6 -6.84 -5.28 -10.87
N CYS A 7 -6.80 -6.56 -10.53
CA CYS A 7 -7.14 -7.63 -11.48
C CYS A 7 -7.93 -8.78 -10.87
N SER A 8 -8.31 -8.67 -9.59
CA SER A 8 -9.09 -9.66 -8.84
C SER A 8 -8.49 -11.06 -8.73
N ARG A 9 -7.26 -11.28 -9.22
CA ARG A 9 -6.57 -12.56 -9.07
C ARG A 9 -6.36 -12.86 -7.59
N PRO A 10 -6.53 -14.14 -7.16
CA PRO A 10 -6.21 -14.53 -5.81
C PRO A 10 -4.72 -14.31 -5.53
N ILE A 11 -4.40 -13.79 -4.36
CA ILE A 11 -3.02 -13.60 -3.91
C ILE A 11 -2.66 -14.58 -2.80
N GLY A 12 -1.41 -15.02 -2.81
CA GLY A 12 -0.83 -15.86 -1.77
C GLY A 12 -0.01 -15.05 -0.76
N PRO A 13 0.36 -15.67 0.38
CA PRO A 13 1.35 -15.08 1.27
C PRO A 13 2.73 -15.07 0.60
N THR A 14 3.57 -14.11 1.01
CA THR A 14 5.01 -14.16 0.71
C THR A 14 5.63 -15.37 1.42
N ARG A 15 6.42 -16.16 0.70
CA ARG A 15 7.03 -17.39 1.20
C ARG A 15 8.53 -17.20 1.34
N HIS A 16 9.07 -17.55 2.51
CA HIS A 16 10.50 -17.64 2.72
C HIS A 16 11.03 -18.94 2.12
N THR A 17 12.20 -18.87 1.50
CA THR A 17 12.92 -20.00 0.91
C THR A 17 14.34 -20.00 1.45
N ARG A 18 15.09 -21.09 1.20
CA ARG A 18 16.50 -21.17 1.59
C ARG A 18 17.37 -20.06 0.98
N GLU A 19 16.98 -19.56 -0.18
CA GLU A 19 17.76 -18.60 -0.98
C GLU A 19 17.22 -17.15 -0.89
N GLY A 20 16.12 -16.92 -0.16
CA GLY A 20 15.48 -15.61 -0.08
C GLY A 20 13.98 -15.69 0.14
N TYR A 21 13.20 -14.89 -0.59
CA TYR A 21 11.75 -14.86 -0.50
C TYR A 21 11.08 -14.81 -1.88
N VAL A 22 9.93 -15.46 -2.00
CA VAL A 22 9.02 -15.34 -3.14
C VAL A 22 7.85 -14.46 -2.72
N VAL A 23 7.78 -13.27 -3.30
CA VAL A 23 6.73 -12.28 -3.00
C VAL A 23 5.37 -12.81 -3.44
N GLY A 24 4.42 -12.87 -2.51
CA GLY A 24 3.05 -13.30 -2.80
C GLY A 24 2.14 -12.14 -3.20
N HIS A 25 2.40 -10.95 -2.64
CA HIS A 25 1.72 -9.68 -2.94
C HIS A 25 2.49 -8.50 -2.35
N TYR A 26 2.16 -7.30 -2.79
CA TYR A 26 2.57 -6.04 -2.17
C TYR A 26 1.34 -5.38 -1.52
N LYS A 27 1.56 -4.65 -0.43
CA LYS A 27 0.52 -3.95 0.33
C LYS A 27 0.98 -2.51 0.62
N ALA A 28 0.12 -1.55 0.34
CA ALA A 28 0.24 -0.15 0.74
C ALA A 28 -1.00 0.26 1.53
N MET A 29 -0.85 1.24 2.43
CA MET A 29 -2.00 1.91 3.05
C MET A 29 -2.40 3.08 2.14
N THR A 30 -3.67 3.15 1.77
CA THR A 30 -4.24 4.24 0.98
C THR A 30 -5.56 4.72 1.58
N GLY A 31 -6.05 5.85 1.12
CA GLY A 31 -7.22 6.52 1.68
C GLY A 31 -7.25 8.00 1.29
N GLU A 32 -8.30 8.69 1.72
CA GLU A 32 -8.39 10.13 1.52
C GLU A 32 -7.41 10.86 2.45
N LEU A 33 -6.78 11.92 1.98
CA LEU A 33 -5.90 12.72 2.83
C LEU A 33 -6.72 13.73 3.63
N GLU A 34 -6.46 13.83 4.92
CA GLU A 34 -6.95 14.91 5.75
C GLU A 34 -5.78 15.68 6.37
N ARG A 35 -5.88 17.02 6.30
CA ARG A 35 -4.92 17.91 6.95
C ARG A 35 -5.22 17.94 8.43
N ILE A 36 -4.21 17.67 9.24
CA ILE A 36 -4.29 17.81 10.69
C ILE A 36 -3.24 18.80 11.17
N GLU A 37 -3.54 19.48 12.25
CA GLU A 37 -2.60 20.36 12.94
C GLU A 37 -2.31 19.77 14.31
N GLN A 38 -1.02 19.70 14.65
CA GLN A 38 -0.56 19.20 15.93
C GLN A 38 0.38 20.24 16.54
N SER A 39 0.02 20.72 17.72
CA SER A 39 0.86 21.62 18.50
C SER A 39 1.78 20.81 19.41
N VAL A 40 3.07 21.12 19.36
CA VAL A 40 4.11 20.54 20.21
C VAL A 40 4.89 21.71 20.78
N GLU A 41 4.86 21.84 22.11
CA GLU A 41 5.39 23.01 22.83
C GLU A 41 4.78 24.32 22.29
N GLU A 42 5.61 25.27 21.87
CA GLU A 42 5.21 26.58 21.34
C GLU A 42 5.05 26.59 19.81
N ARG A 43 5.09 25.43 19.15
CA ARG A 43 5.02 25.33 17.68
C ARG A 43 3.82 24.51 17.23
N THR A 44 3.16 24.98 16.18
CA THR A 44 2.09 24.22 15.50
C THR A 44 2.60 23.71 14.15
N TYR A 45 2.43 22.41 13.93
CA TYR A 45 2.83 21.72 12.72
C TYR A 45 1.60 21.23 11.97
N ALA A 46 1.61 21.36 10.64
CA ALA A 46 0.57 20.81 9.80
C ALA A 46 1.08 19.56 9.08
N PHE A 47 0.29 18.50 9.12
CA PHE A 47 0.57 17.22 8.48
C PHE A 47 -0.63 16.78 7.65
N PHE A 48 -0.42 15.83 6.76
CA PHE A 48 -1.49 15.05 6.18
C PHE A 48 -1.48 13.66 6.79
N ARG A 49 -2.66 13.15 7.14
CA ARG A 49 -2.84 11.74 7.49
C ARG A 49 -3.90 11.13 6.57
N LEU A 50 -3.88 9.81 6.45
CA LEU A 50 -4.94 9.08 5.76
C LEU A 50 -6.19 9.01 6.66
N ARG A 51 -7.30 9.51 6.15
CA ARG A 51 -8.66 9.35 6.68
C ARG A 51 -9.19 8.00 6.19
N ASP A 52 -9.72 7.21 7.12
CA ASP A 52 -10.21 5.84 6.88
C ASP A 52 -9.22 4.97 6.06
N PRO A 53 -8.02 4.73 6.62
CA PRO A 53 -6.96 4.07 5.88
C PRO A 53 -7.32 2.61 5.63
N HIS A 54 -7.24 2.20 4.37
CA HIS A 54 -7.45 0.82 3.95
C HIS A 54 -6.25 0.32 3.16
N ASP A 55 -6.15 -1.00 3.06
CA ASP A 55 -5.08 -1.65 2.33
C ASP A 55 -5.38 -1.63 0.82
N LEU A 56 -4.41 -1.18 0.04
CA LEU A 56 -4.32 -1.46 -1.39
C LEU A 56 -3.33 -2.62 -1.59
N VAL A 57 -3.79 -3.66 -2.27
CA VAL A 57 -3.07 -4.91 -2.48
C VAL A 57 -2.89 -5.17 -3.97
N ILE A 58 -1.64 -5.37 -4.38
CA ILE A 58 -1.27 -5.61 -5.77
C ILE A 58 -0.51 -6.93 -5.91
N CYS A 59 -0.89 -7.76 -6.89
CA CYS A 59 -0.17 -9.01 -7.18
C CYS A 59 1.14 -8.74 -7.94
N PRO A 60 2.12 -9.66 -7.90
CA PRO A 60 3.40 -9.46 -8.57
C PRO A 60 3.28 -9.15 -10.07
N GLN A 61 2.37 -9.81 -10.78
CA GLN A 61 2.16 -9.57 -12.21
C GLN A 61 1.62 -8.16 -12.51
N CYS A 62 0.77 -7.60 -11.63
CA CYS A 62 0.31 -6.22 -11.80
C CYS A 62 1.39 -5.21 -11.38
N MET A 63 2.32 -5.59 -10.51
CA MET A 63 3.45 -4.76 -10.12
C MET A 63 4.51 -4.64 -11.24
N GLU A 64 4.56 -5.61 -12.16
CA GLU A 64 5.41 -5.56 -13.35
C GLU A 64 4.85 -4.61 -14.43
N ASP A 65 3.55 -4.33 -14.42
CA ASP A 65 2.89 -3.37 -15.31
C ASP A 65 3.18 -1.92 -14.87
N PRO A 66 3.89 -1.10 -15.67
CA PRO A 66 4.26 0.26 -15.28
C PRO A 66 3.08 1.17 -14.95
N GLU A 67 1.94 1.01 -15.63
CA GLU A 67 0.76 1.85 -15.42
C GLU A 67 0.12 1.53 -14.06
N LYS A 68 -0.08 0.24 -13.78
CA LYS A 68 -0.64 -0.23 -12.50
C LYS A 68 0.30 0.03 -11.34
N ARG A 69 1.61 -0.15 -11.55
CA ARG A 69 2.65 0.19 -10.57
C ARG A 69 2.65 1.68 -10.27
N GLY A 70 2.55 2.55 -11.28
CA GLY A 70 2.46 3.99 -11.08
C GLY A 70 1.27 4.36 -10.18
N ARG A 71 0.09 3.83 -10.50
CA ARG A 71 -1.12 4.03 -9.68
C ARG A 71 -1.00 3.51 -8.25
N TYR A 72 -0.21 2.47 -8.02
CA TYR A 72 0.03 1.90 -6.69
C TYR A 72 1.03 2.73 -5.85
N LEU A 73 2.05 3.31 -6.49
CA LEU A 73 3.12 4.03 -5.80
C LEU A 73 2.76 5.48 -5.43
N GLY A 74 1.74 6.05 -6.08
CA GLY A 74 1.35 7.47 -5.91
C GLY A 74 2.08 8.35 -6.91
#